data_AF-A0A1Q7K1C0-F1
#
_entry.id   AF-A0A1Q7K1C0-F1
#
_cell.length_a   1.000
_cell.length_b   1.000
_cell.length_c   1.000
_cell.angle_alpha   90.00
_cell.angle_beta   90.00
_cell.angle_gamma   90.00
#
_symmetry.space_group_name_H-M   'P 1'
#
loop_
_entity.id
_entity.type
_entity.pdbx_description
1 polymer ?
#
loop_
_entity_poly.entity_id
_entity_poly.type
_entity_poly.pdbx_seq_one_letter_code
_entity_poly.pdbx_strand_id
1 'polypeptide(L)'
;MGPNNSLHSYDPGLSESEVVWTTEIPEGSIDFDFHQEEASLHVRNVLVFDTFTVQNSLDPHHPMSKVNAVINSLRIDWSGTITRRSHTDCVDAFRGDFFENSATIEVVATTPAMPASACPPRMARNGFRFVSKETTLVHFAQIGRERCSAGL
;
A
#
# COMPACT_ATOMS: atom_id res chain seq x y z
N MET A 1 -10.25 -15.93 -12.57
CA MET A 1 -10.30 -15.41 -11.19
C MET A 1 -9.74 -14.00 -11.25
N GLY A 2 -10.56 -12.99 -10.95
CA GLY A 2 -10.21 -11.57 -11.14
C GLY A 2 -9.38 -11.01 -9.97
N PRO A 3 -8.65 -9.90 -10.20
CA PRO A 3 -7.64 -9.39 -9.27
C PRO A 3 -8.27 -8.53 -8.17
N ASN A 4 -7.81 -8.70 -6.92
CA ASN A 4 -8.22 -7.86 -5.79
C ASN A 4 -7.01 -7.35 -4.97
N ASN A 5 -7.08 -6.09 -4.57
CA ASN A 5 -6.04 -5.16 -4.08
C ASN A 5 -6.36 -4.74 -2.61
N SER A 6 -5.42 -4.44 -1.70
CA SER A 6 -5.75 -4.02 -0.31
C SER A 6 -4.66 -3.16 0.29
N LEU A 7 -5.08 -2.20 1.12
CA LEU A 7 -4.28 -1.05 1.52
C LEU A 7 -4.21 -0.88 3.05
N HIS A 8 -3.93 -1.93 3.83
CA HIS A 8 -3.45 -1.87 5.23
C HIS A 8 -3.23 -3.28 5.82
N SER A 9 -2.00 -3.62 6.23
CA SER A 9 -1.74 -4.62 7.27
C SER A 9 -0.47 -4.19 8.05
N TYR A 10 -0.54 -4.29 9.37
CA TYR A 10 0.53 -4.00 10.32
C TYR A 10 0.97 -5.32 10.95
N ASP A 11 1.52 -6.22 10.14
CA ASP A 11 2.08 -7.50 10.61
C ASP A 11 3.59 -7.55 10.30
N PRO A 12 4.47 -7.76 11.29
CA PRO A 12 5.93 -7.66 11.16
C PRO A 12 6.59 -8.86 10.46
N GLY A 13 5.88 -9.51 9.54
CA GLY A 13 6.39 -10.64 8.77
C GLY A 13 5.25 -11.40 8.12
N LEU A 14 5.13 -11.26 6.80
CA LEU A 14 4.16 -11.98 6.00
C LEU A 14 4.50 -13.48 6.03
N SER A 15 3.62 -14.33 6.56
CA SER A 15 3.73 -15.79 6.42
C SER A 15 3.48 -16.21 4.97
N GLU A 16 3.95 -17.40 4.55
CA GLU A 16 3.66 -17.95 3.20
C GLU A 16 2.15 -18.12 2.93
N SER A 17 1.33 -18.12 3.98
CA SER A 17 -0.13 -18.18 3.89
C SER A 17 -0.82 -16.81 3.92
N GLU A 18 -0.08 -15.72 4.12
CA GLU A 18 -0.62 -14.36 4.11
C GLU A 18 -0.60 -13.75 2.71
N VAL A 19 -1.69 -13.05 2.37
CA VAL A 19 -1.91 -12.56 1.01
C VAL A 19 -1.70 -11.05 0.97
N VAL A 20 -0.62 -10.62 0.31
CA VAL A 20 -0.42 -9.23 -0.11
C VAL A 20 -1.33 -8.97 -1.30
N TRP A 21 -2.06 -7.87 -1.27
CA TRP A 21 -2.97 -7.49 -2.34
C TRP A 21 -2.44 -6.23 -3.03
N THR A 22 -2.08 -6.33 -4.31
CA THR A 22 -1.52 -5.22 -5.09
C THR A 22 -2.58 -4.64 -6.03
N THR A 23 -2.61 -3.31 -6.19
CA THR A 23 -3.35 -2.65 -7.28
C THR A 23 -2.34 -2.15 -8.31
N GLU A 24 -2.70 -2.28 -9.58
CA GLU A 24 -2.03 -1.47 -10.60
C GLU A 24 -2.39 0.01 -10.37
N ILE A 25 -1.41 0.88 -10.61
CA ILE A 25 -1.56 2.32 -10.57
C ILE A 25 -1.25 2.87 -11.96
N PRO A 26 -1.80 4.04 -12.35
CA PRO A 26 -1.53 4.62 -13.65
C PRO A 26 -0.03 4.80 -13.93
N GLU A 27 0.37 4.64 -15.19
CA GLU A 27 1.72 5.02 -15.62
C GLU A 27 1.99 6.50 -15.30
N GLY A 28 3.21 6.80 -14.86
CA GLY A 28 3.59 8.15 -14.45
C GLY A 28 3.06 8.58 -13.08
N SER A 29 2.35 7.71 -12.35
CA SER A 29 1.98 7.97 -10.95
C SER A 29 3.17 7.94 -9.99
N ILE A 30 4.32 7.42 -10.42
CA ILE A 30 5.56 7.43 -9.66
C ILE A 30 6.55 8.32 -10.38
N ASP A 31 7.18 9.20 -9.62
CA ASP A 31 8.38 9.94 -10.04
C ASP A 31 9.51 9.66 -9.05
N PHE A 32 10.73 9.53 -9.57
CA PHE A 32 11.90 9.19 -8.78
C PHE A 32 13.14 9.90 -9.31
N ASP A 33 13.80 10.64 -8.43
CA ASP A 33 15.09 11.27 -8.71
C ASP A 33 16.15 10.72 -7.75
N PHE A 34 17.03 9.88 -8.30
CA PHE A 34 18.14 9.29 -7.53
C PHE A 34 19.20 10.33 -7.13
N HIS A 35 19.36 11.41 -7.89
CA HIS A 35 20.33 12.46 -7.56
C HIS A 35 19.84 13.36 -6.44
N GLN A 36 18.54 13.63 -6.41
CA GLN A 36 17.90 14.38 -5.34
C GLN A 36 17.52 13.50 -4.14
N GLU A 37 17.52 12.18 -4.32
CA GLU A 37 17.14 11.18 -3.30
C GLU A 37 15.68 11.34 -2.85
N GLU A 38 14.85 11.68 -3.83
CA GLU A 38 13.44 11.96 -3.67
C GLU A 38 12.61 11.00 -4.51
N ALA A 39 11.42 10.67 -4.01
CA ALA A 39 10.43 9.92 -4.76
C ALA A 39 9.05 10.52 -4.48
N SER A 40 8.12 10.34 -5.40
CA SER A 40 6.72 10.65 -5.18
C SER A 40 5.80 9.58 -5.80
N LEU A 41 4.67 9.35 -5.15
CA LEU A 41 3.59 8.48 -5.60
C LEU A 41 2.28 9.25 -5.52
N HIS A 42 1.74 9.65 -6.66
CA HIS A 42 0.49 10.39 -6.75
C HIS A 42 -0.51 9.60 -7.58
N VAL A 43 -1.59 9.15 -6.93
CA VAL A 43 -2.64 8.37 -7.58
C VAL A 43 -4.02 8.95 -7.27
N ARG A 44 -4.95 8.76 -8.21
CA ARG A 44 -6.34 9.21 -8.09
C ARG A 44 -7.27 8.15 -8.64
N ASN A 45 -8.44 8.05 -8.03
CA ASN A 45 -9.54 7.17 -8.46
C ASN A 45 -9.10 5.71 -8.67
N VAL A 46 -8.29 5.19 -7.76
CA VAL A 46 -7.82 3.79 -7.82
C VAL A 46 -8.79 2.90 -7.06
N LEU A 47 -9.31 1.89 -7.75
CA LEU A 47 -10.13 0.86 -7.13
C LEU A 47 -9.24 -0.07 -6.31
N VAL A 48 -9.54 -0.16 -5.03
CA VAL A 48 -8.90 -1.10 -4.11
C VAL A 48 -9.96 -1.91 -3.40
N PHE A 49 -9.55 -2.93 -2.66
CA PHE A 49 -10.41 -3.64 -1.74
C PHE A 49 -9.98 -3.27 -0.34
N ASP A 50 -10.96 -3.21 0.54
CA ASP A 50 -10.77 -2.94 1.95
C ASP A 50 -11.24 -4.14 2.76
N THR A 51 -10.55 -4.37 3.87
CA THR A 51 -10.94 -5.29 4.91
C THR A 51 -11.76 -4.50 5.92
N PHE A 52 -13.08 -4.51 5.73
CA PHE A 52 -14.06 -3.61 6.34
C PHE A 52 -14.02 -3.47 7.89
N THR A 53 -13.37 -4.38 8.63
CA THR A 53 -13.26 -4.26 10.10
C THR A 53 -11.92 -4.80 10.64
N VAL A 54 -11.27 -4.00 11.50
CA VAL A 54 -10.09 -4.40 12.30
C VAL A 54 -10.37 -5.63 13.17
N GLN A 55 -11.62 -5.78 13.64
CA GLN A 55 -12.00 -6.94 14.45
C GLN A 55 -12.05 -8.25 13.64
N ASN A 56 -12.22 -8.19 12.31
CA ASN A 56 -12.19 -9.37 11.43
C ASN A 56 -10.78 -9.75 10.97
N SER A 57 -9.76 -8.90 11.17
CA SER A 57 -8.37 -9.32 10.95
C SER A 57 -7.82 -10.15 12.12
N LEU A 58 -8.56 -10.24 13.24
CA LEU A 58 -8.16 -10.96 14.45
C LEU A 58 -9.01 -12.21 14.74
N ASP A 59 -10.04 -12.50 13.93
CA ASP A 59 -10.90 -13.67 14.11
C ASP A 59 -10.83 -14.63 12.90
N PRO A 60 -10.13 -15.78 13.03
CA PRO A 60 -9.98 -16.75 11.95
C PRO A 60 -11.29 -17.49 11.58
N HIS A 61 -12.37 -17.36 12.35
CA HIS A 61 -13.66 -18.01 12.06
C HIS A 61 -14.60 -17.13 11.24
N HIS A 62 -14.26 -15.86 11.00
CA HIS A 62 -15.04 -14.93 10.21
C HIS A 62 -14.26 -14.50 8.96
N PRO A 63 -14.27 -15.32 7.88
CA PRO A 63 -13.46 -15.06 6.70
C PRO A 63 -13.74 -13.67 6.11
N MET A 64 -12.66 -12.95 5.81
CA MET A 64 -12.69 -11.57 5.37
C MET A 64 -13.55 -11.39 4.11
N SER A 65 -14.70 -10.72 4.23
CA SER A 65 -15.42 -10.26 3.05
C SER A 65 -14.75 -9.01 2.51
N LYS A 66 -14.23 -9.08 1.28
CA LYS A 66 -13.67 -7.93 0.58
C LYS A 66 -14.77 -6.93 0.27
N VAL A 67 -14.52 -5.66 0.57
CA VAL A 67 -15.41 -4.55 0.18
C VAL A 67 -14.68 -3.69 -0.82
N ASN A 68 -15.36 -3.27 -1.88
CA ASN A 68 -14.76 -2.32 -2.82
C ASN A 68 -14.51 -1.00 -2.10
N ALA A 69 -13.35 -0.41 -2.32
CA ALA A 69 -13.00 0.92 -1.87
C ALA A 69 -12.36 1.68 -3.02
N VAL A 70 -12.41 3.00 -2.94
CA VAL A 70 -11.78 3.88 -3.93
C VAL A 70 -10.83 4.79 -3.18
N ILE A 71 -9.55 4.73 -3.55
CA ILE A 71 -8.60 5.80 -3.23
C ILE A 71 -8.93 6.94 -4.18
N ASN A 72 -9.67 7.93 -3.68
CA ASN A 72 -10.00 9.11 -4.46
C ASN A 72 -8.73 9.92 -4.74
N SER A 73 -7.85 10.03 -3.75
CA SER A 73 -6.50 10.58 -3.90
C SER A 73 -5.57 9.95 -2.89
N LEU A 74 -4.36 9.58 -3.31
CA LEU A 74 -3.24 9.27 -2.44
C LEU A 74 -2.02 10.02 -2.97
N ARG A 75 -1.35 10.72 -2.06
CA ARG A 75 -0.09 11.39 -2.30
C ARG A 75 0.89 10.94 -1.24
N ILE A 76 2.00 10.37 -1.70
CA ILE A 76 3.15 10.08 -0.85
C ILE A 76 4.36 10.79 -1.46
N ASP A 77 5.08 11.56 -0.67
CA ASP A 77 6.36 12.15 -1.08
C ASP A 77 7.44 11.71 -0.10
N TRP A 78 8.54 11.18 -0.63
CA TRP A 78 9.72 10.76 0.13
C TRP A 78 10.84 11.77 -0.08
N SER A 79 11.44 12.26 0.99
CA SER A 79 12.57 13.19 0.93
C SER A 79 13.32 13.30 2.26
N GLY A 80 14.43 14.05 2.24
CA GLY A 80 15.19 14.36 3.45
C GLY A 80 16.03 13.19 3.94
N THR A 81 16.92 12.66 3.10
CA THR A 81 17.81 11.54 3.44
C THR A 81 18.53 11.77 4.78
N ILE A 82 18.30 10.83 5.69
CA ILE A 82 18.91 10.77 7.01
C ILE A 82 20.21 9.95 6.95
N THR A 83 20.20 8.84 6.21
CA THR A 83 21.34 7.93 6.12
C THR A 83 21.36 7.18 4.80
N ARG A 84 22.56 6.87 4.31
CA ARG A 84 22.79 6.03 3.12
C ARG A 84 23.34 4.67 3.56
N ARG A 85 22.80 3.60 2.97
CA ARG A 85 23.27 2.23 3.24
C ARG A 85 23.43 1.48 1.93
N SER A 86 24.45 0.64 1.86
CA SER A 86 24.58 -0.33 0.78
C SER A 86 24.61 -1.72 1.38
N HIS A 87 23.98 -2.66 0.70
CA HIS A 87 24.01 -4.06 1.08
C HIS A 87 24.44 -4.93 -0.10
N THR A 88 25.19 -5.98 0.18
CA THR A 88 25.61 -6.96 -0.82
C THR A 88 25.59 -8.33 -0.17
N ASP A 89 24.82 -9.23 -0.77
CA ASP A 89 24.82 -10.64 -0.45
C ASP A 89 25.36 -11.43 -1.65
N CYS A 90 26.44 -12.17 -1.41
CA CYS A 90 27.08 -13.00 -2.43
C CYS A 90 26.34 -14.31 -2.69
N VAL A 91 25.57 -14.82 -1.73
CA VAL A 91 24.84 -16.10 -1.85
C VAL A 91 23.66 -15.92 -2.79
N ASP A 92 22.88 -14.84 -2.59
CA ASP A 92 21.67 -14.55 -3.38
C ASP A 92 21.95 -13.58 -4.54
N ALA A 93 23.21 -13.22 -4.77
CA ALA A 93 23.63 -12.30 -5.82
C ALA A 93 22.92 -10.94 -5.74
N PHE A 94 22.50 -10.56 -4.53
CA PHE A 94 21.76 -9.34 -4.22
C PHE A 94 22.72 -8.19 -3.97
N ARG A 95 22.45 -7.04 -4.60
CA ARG A 95 23.15 -5.79 -4.30
C ARG A 95 22.15 -4.64 -4.31
N GLY A 96 22.23 -3.77 -3.33
CA GLY A 96 21.36 -2.60 -3.27
C GLY A 96 22.02 -1.41 -2.63
N ASP A 97 21.65 -0.23 -3.14
CA ASP A 97 21.96 1.07 -2.54
C ASP A 97 20.66 1.71 -2.07
N PHE A 98 20.65 2.22 -0.85
CA PHE A 98 19.45 2.69 -0.17
C PHE A 98 19.63 4.03 0.52
N PHE A 99 18.58 4.84 0.49
CA PHE A 99 18.42 6.10 1.18
C PHE A 99 17.34 5.95 2.24
N GLU A 100 17.73 5.96 3.50
CA GLU A 100 16.81 6.06 4.64
C GLU A 100 16.41 7.52 4.80
N ASN A 101 15.12 7.81 4.77
CA ASN A 101 14.55 9.17 4.72
C ASN A 101 13.21 9.26 5.48
N SER A 102 12.43 10.31 5.23
CA SER A 102 11.07 10.47 5.73
C SER A 102 10.07 10.52 4.57
N ALA A 103 8.80 10.29 4.87
CA ALA A 103 7.73 10.42 3.89
C ALA A 103 6.54 11.21 4.43
N THR A 104 5.89 12.00 3.58
CA THR A 104 4.60 12.61 3.87
C THR A 104 3.49 11.83 3.17
N ILE A 105 2.35 11.64 3.83
CA ILE A 105 1.21 10.90 3.29
C ILE A 105 -0.08 11.71 3.43
N GLU A 106 -0.81 11.83 2.34
CA GLU A 106 -2.17 12.36 2.28
C GLU A 106 -3.07 11.37 1.55
N VAL A 107 -4.24 11.07 2.11
CA VAL A 107 -5.16 10.11 1.53
C VAL A 107 -6.61 10.53 1.71
N VAL A 108 -7.38 10.36 0.64
CA VAL A 108 -8.83 10.39 0.66
C VAL A 108 -9.30 9.08 0.08
N ALA A 109 -10.06 8.33 0.88
CA ALA A 109 -10.60 7.04 0.47
C ALA A 109 -12.09 6.97 0.79
N THR A 110 -12.83 6.23 -0.03
CA THR A 110 -14.26 5.99 0.16
C THR A 110 -14.59 4.52 -0.01
N THR A 111 -15.53 4.04 0.79
CA THR A 111 -16.25 2.80 0.48
C THR A 111 -17.65 3.17 -0.02
N PRO A 112 -18.16 2.53 -1.08
CA PRO A 112 -19.50 2.78 -1.56
C PRO A 112 -20.52 2.17 -0.58
N ALA A 113 -21.70 2.79 -0.51
CA ALA A 113 -22.82 2.17 0.18
C ALA A 113 -23.21 0.86 -0.52
N MET A 114 -23.50 -0.17 0.27
CA MET A 114 -23.98 -1.46 -0.25
C MET A 114 -25.48 -1.56 0.01
N PRO A 115 -26.32 -1.69 -1.03
CA PRO A 115 -27.74 -1.92 -0.85
C PRO A 115 -28.00 -3.29 -0.23
N ALA A 116 -29.17 -3.44 0.38
CA ALA A 116 -29.62 -4.77 0.80
C ALA A 116 -29.75 -5.69 -0.42
N SER A 117 -29.40 -6.97 -0.26
CA SER A 117 -29.62 -8.00 -1.26
C SER A 117 -30.50 -9.09 -0.67
N ALA A 118 -31.44 -9.60 -1.47
CA ALA A 118 -32.28 -10.74 -1.09
C ALA A 118 -31.57 -12.09 -1.34
N CYS A 119 -30.58 -12.14 -2.22
CA CYS A 119 -29.87 -13.37 -2.58
C CYS A 119 -28.41 -13.09 -3.00
N PRO A 120 -27.40 -13.53 -2.23
CA PRO A 120 -27.53 -14.00 -0.85
C PRO A 120 -28.09 -12.88 0.06
N PRO A 121 -28.87 -13.22 1.11
CA PRO A 121 -29.41 -12.23 2.03
C PRO A 121 -28.30 -11.37 2.65
N ARG A 122 -28.35 -10.05 2.45
CA ARG A 122 -27.42 -9.08 3.04
C ARG A 122 -28.19 -7.82 3.42
N MET A 123 -27.93 -7.28 4.61
CA MET A 123 -28.47 -5.99 5.02
C MET A 123 -27.73 -4.85 4.32
N ALA A 124 -28.42 -3.72 4.13
CA ALA A 124 -27.79 -2.51 3.62
C ALA A 124 -26.69 -2.03 4.57
N ARG A 125 -25.60 -1.51 4.01
CA ARG A 125 -24.48 -0.93 4.75
C ARG A 125 -24.16 0.45 4.19
N ASN A 126 -24.00 1.42 5.07
CA ASN A 126 -23.49 2.73 4.68
C ASN A 126 -22.01 2.61 4.31
N GLY A 127 -21.61 3.34 3.28
CA GLY A 127 -20.21 3.58 3.01
C GLY A 127 -19.62 4.56 4.02
N PHE A 128 -18.30 4.71 4.01
CA PHE A 128 -17.62 5.75 4.76
C PHE A 128 -16.65 6.52 3.86
N ARG A 129 -16.31 7.73 4.29
CA ARG A 129 -15.29 8.56 3.67
C ARG A 129 -14.20 8.81 4.69
N PHE A 130 -13.01 8.31 4.39
CA PHE A 130 -11.79 8.61 5.12
C PHE A 130 -11.07 9.79 4.47
N VAL A 131 -10.60 10.71 5.30
CA VAL A 131 -9.77 11.85 4.88
C VAL A 131 -8.68 11.99 5.91
N SER A 132 -7.43 11.96 5.48
CA SER A 132 -6.32 12.40 6.34
C SER A 132 -6.55 13.87 6.67
N LYS A 133 -6.79 14.17 7.95
CA LYS A 133 -7.03 15.54 8.41
C LYS A 133 -5.81 16.44 8.18
N GLU A 134 -4.62 15.87 8.27
CA GLU A 134 -3.32 16.51 8.10
C GLU A 134 -2.38 15.59 7.32
N THR A 135 -1.40 16.17 6.65
CA THR A 135 -0.29 15.43 6.03
C THR A 135 0.43 14.63 7.10
N THR A 136 0.37 13.31 7.03
CA THR A 136 1.01 12.43 8.00
C THR A 136 2.50 12.34 7.69
N LEU A 137 3.36 12.71 8.64
CA LEU A 137 4.80 12.51 8.53
C LEU A 137 5.20 11.14 9.08
N VAL A 138 5.85 10.36 8.23
CA VAL A 138 6.48 9.08 8.57
C VAL A 138 7.98 9.33 8.71
N HIS A 139 8.52 9.09 9.91
CA HIS A 139 9.91 9.37 10.25
C HIS A 139 10.92 8.31 9.77
N PHE A 140 10.42 7.20 9.24
CA PHE A 140 11.24 6.15 8.65
C PHE A 140 10.61 5.71 7.33
N ALA A 141 11.28 6.02 6.24
CA ALA A 141 10.99 5.52 4.92
C ALA A 141 12.31 5.22 4.19
N GLN A 142 12.23 4.48 3.09
CA GLN A 142 13.43 4.05 2.37
C GLN A 142 13.17 4.07 0.87
N ILE A 143 14.13 4.64 0.13
CA ILE A 143 14.19 4.50 -1.32
C ILE A 143 15.40 3.64 -1.64
N GLY A 144 15.23 2.63 -2.50
CA GLY A 144 16.26 1.67 -2.83
C GLY A 144 16.42 1.46 -4.32
N ARG A 145 17.65 1.22 -4.76
CA ARG A 145 17.93 0.63 -6.07
C ARG A 145 18.57 -0.72 -5.87
N GLU A 146 17.88 -1.75 -6.32
CA GLU A 146 18.35 -3.12 -6.28
C GLU A 146 18.94 -3.53 -7.63
N ARG A 147 19.94 -4.39 -7.59
CA ARG A 147 20.55 -5.05 -8.74
C ARG A 147 20.63 -6.53 -8.39
N CYS A 148 19.78 -7.34 -8.99
CA CYS A 148 19.99 -8.77 -9.03
C CYS A 148 21.06 -9.04 -10.10
N SER A 149 22.19 -9.63 -9.72
CA SER A 149 23.00 -10.31 -10.73
C SER A 149 22.32 -11.63 -11.07
N ALA A 150 21.29 -11.58 -11.92
CA ALA A 150 21.00 -12.71 -12.77
C ALA A 150 22.22 -12.88 -13.68
N GLY A 151 23.07 -13.85 -13.35
CA GLY A 151 24.24 -14.16 -14.15
C GLY A 151 23.83 -14.72 -15.51
N LEU A 152 24.45 -14.14 -16.54
CA LEU A 152 24.79 -14.71 -17.86
C LEU A 152 23.65 -15.15 -18.79
#